data_AF-A7UMT7-F1
#
_entry.id   AF-A7UMT7-F1
#
_cell.length_a   1.000
_cell.length_b   1.000
_cell.length_c   1.000
_cell.angle_alpha   90.00
_cell.angle_beta   90.00
_cell.angle_gamma   90.00
#
_symmetry.space_group_name_H-M   'P 1'
#
loop_
_entity.id
_entity.type
_entity.pdbx_description
1 polymer ?
#
loop_
_entity_poly.entity_id
_entity_poly.type
_entity_poly.pdbx_seq_one_letter_code
_entity_poly.pdbx_strand_id
1 'polypeptide(L)'
;MRWNYRLVSAVLVLTSIIGISFALYLEHVQGLEPCPLCIFQRIGLIGMGLVALIAFIHNPISNGFKRFYALLATLSIGWSVGVAARHVWLQ
;
A
#
# COMPACT_ATOMS: atom_id res chain seq x y z
N MET A 1 10.60 21.72 -2.16
CA MET A 1 10.10 21.12 -0.90
C MET A 1 11.01 19.97 -0.46
N ARG A 2 11.69 20.05 0.69
CA ARG A 2 12.36 18.89 1.32
C ARG A 2 11.33 18.18 2.19
N TRP A 3 10.56 17.25 1.65
CA TRP A 3 9.60 16.48 2.44
C TRP A 3 10.33 15.61 3.47
N ASN A 4 9.91 15.71 4.74
CA ASN A 4 10.45 14.86 5.81
C ASN A 4 10.03 13.41 5.56
N TYR A 5 10.98 12.49 5.62
CA TYR A 5 10.75 11.05 5.41
C TYR A 5 9.58 10.52 6.26
N ARG A 6 9.45 11.00 7.50
CA ARG A 6 8.33 10.67 8.40
C ARG A 6 6.97 11.09 7.87
N LEU A 7 6.86 12.26 7.24
CA LEU A 7 5.61 12.72 6.64
C LEU A 7 5.22 11.83 5.46
N VAL A 8 6.20 11.43 4.63
CA VAL A 8 5.95 10.53 3.49
C VAL A 8 5.47 9.17 3.98
N SER A 9 6.15 8.57 4.95
CA SER A 9 5.74 7.30 5.53
C SER A 9 4.38 7.39 6.22
N ALA A 10 4.08 8.48 6.94
CA ALA A 10 2.79 8.69 7.58
C ALA A 10 1.64 8.80 6.56
N VAL A 11 1.84 9.56 5.49
CA VAL A 11 0.84 9.68 4.41
C VAL A 11 0.61 8.33 3.75
N LEU A 12 1.67 7.57 3.46
CA LEU A 12 1.55 6.23 2.87
C LEU A 12 0.71 5.29 3.76
N VAL A 13 1.00 5.23 5.07
CA VAL A 13 0.22 4.43 6.03
C VAL A 13 -1.24 4.87 6.05
N LEU A 14 -1.51 6.18 6.15
CA LEU A 14 -2.88 6.70 6.17
C LEU A 14 -3.65 6.33 4.91
N THR A 15 -3.03 6.49 3.73
CA THR A 15 -3.67 6.12 2.46
C THR A 15 -3.94 4.62 2.35
N SER A 16 -3.02 3.76 2.81
CA SER A 16 -3.25 2.31 2.85
C SER A 16 -4.42 1.95 3.76
N ILE A 17 -4.52 2.55 4.96
CA ILE A 17 -5.62 2.31 5.89
C ILE A 17 -6.95 2.73 5.25
N ILE A 18 -7.01 3.94 4.69
CA ILE A 18 -8.22 4.45 4.03
C ILE A 18 -8.65 3.53 2.88
N GLY A 19 -7.70 3.08 2.05
CA GLY A 19 -7.99 2.18 0.93
C GLY A 19 -8.54 0.82 1.37
N ILE A 20 -7.98 0.22 2.43
CA ILE A 20 -8.46 -1.05 2.99
C ILE A 20 -9.84 -0.87 3.63
N SER A 21 -10.03 0.19 4.42
CA SER A 21 -11.32 0.48 5.05
C SER A 21 -12.42 0.70 4.02
N PHE A 22 -12.14 1.41 2.94
CA PHE A 22 -13.08 1.61 1.85
C PHE A 22 -13.42 0.28 1.15
N ALA A 23 -12.42 -0.58 0.93
CA ALA A 23 -12.64 -1.88 0.31
C ALA A 23 -13.49 -2.82 1.20
N LEU A 24 -13.26 -2.81 2.51
CA LEU A 24 -14.09 -3.55 3.48
C LEU A 24 -15.51 -3.01 3.57
N TYR A 25 -15.67 -1.68 3.47
CA TYR A 25 -16.99 -1.05 3.42
C TYR A 25 -17.79 -1.52 2.20
N LEU A 26 -17.17 -1.56 1.02
CA LEU A 26 -17.82 -2.07 -0.19
C LEU A 26 -18.21 -3.56 -0.06
N GLU A 27 -17.37 -4.37 0.58
CA GLU A 27 -17.64 -5.80 0.75
C GLU A 27 -18.77 -6.05 1.78
N HIS A 28 -18.68 -5.43 2.97
CA HIS A 28 -19.58 -5.72 4.08
C HIS A 28 -20.87 -4.90 4.06
N VAL A 29 -20.83 -3.67 3.55
CA VAL A 29 -21.98 -2.75 3.58
C VAL A 29 -22.72 -2.76 2.25
N GLN A 30 -22.01 -2.79 1.13
CA GLN A 30 -22.65 -2.87 -0.20
C GLN A 30 -22.89 -4.32 -0.65
N GLY A 31 -22.35 -5.32 0.05
CA GLY A 31 -22.56 -6.73 -0.27
C GLY A 31 -21.97 -7.15 -1.62
N LEU A 32 -20.99 -6.41 -2.14
CA LEU A 32 -20.35 -6.72 -3.41
C LEU A 32 -19.51 -7.99 -3.27
N GLU A 33 -19.71 -8.93 -4.19
CA GLU A 33 -18.95 -10.18 -4.21
C GLU A 33 -17.46 -9.88 -4.42
N PRO A 34 -16.57 -10.39 -3.54
CA PRO A 34 -15.16 -10.11 -3.66
C PRO A 34 -14.55 -10.85 -4.85
N CYS A 35 -14.01 -10.11 -5.81
CA CYS A 35 -13.22 -10.67 -6.91
C CYS A 35 -11.87 -11.22 -6.37
N PRO A 36 -11.42 -12.41 -6.81
CA PRO A 36 -10.16 -12.98 -6.37
C PRO A 36 -8.95 -12.09 -6.71
N LEU A 37 -8.95 -11.40 -7.86
CA LEU A 37 -7.90 -10.43 -8.22
C LEU A 37 -7.89 -9.21 -7.28
N CYS A 38 -9.05 -8.72 -6.84
CA CYS A 38 -9.12 -7.61 -5.89
C CYS A 38 -8.53 -7.98 -4.52
N ILE A 39 -8.66 -9.23 -4.08
CA ILE A 39 -8.01 -9.71 -2.86
C ILE A 39 -6.48 -9.69 -3.02
N PHE A 40 -5.95 -10.13 -4.17
CA PHE A 40 -4.51 -10.04 -4.46
C PHE A 40 -4.00 -8.59 -4.49
N GLN A 41 -4.83 -7.66 -4.97
CA GLN A 41 -4.50 -6.23 -4.99
C GLN A 41 -4.43 -5.65 -3.56
N ARG A 42 -5.36 -6.06 -2.68
CA ARG A 42 -5.37 -5.67 -1.26
C ARG A 42 -4.13 -6.16 -0.52
N ILE A 43 -3.65 -7.38 -0.80
CA ILE A 43 -2.42 -7.92 -0.18
C ILE A 43 -1.22 -7.02 -0.50
N GLY A 44 -1.08 -6.56 -1.75
CA GLY A 44 -0.02 -5.62 -2.12
C GLY A 44 -0.13 -4.26 -1.41
N LEU A 45 -1.36 -3.74 -1.25
CA LEU A 45 -1.61 -2.49 -0.53
C LEU A 45 -1.31 -2.61 0.98
N ILE A 46 -1.66 -3.74 1.60
CA ILE A 46 -1.32 -4.07 3.00
C ILE A 46 0.19 -4.19 3.15
N GLY A 47 0.88 -4.88 2.23
CA GLY A 47 2.34 -5.01 2.23
C GLY A 47 3.04 -3.64 2.20
N MET A 48 2.61 -2.74 1.31
CA MET A 48 3.12 -1.37 1.27
C MET A 48 2.85 -0.62 2.57
N GLY A 49 1.63 -0.74 3.12
CA GLY A 49 1.24 -0.10 4.39
C GLY A 49 2.10 -0.57 5.57
N LEU A 50 2.38 -1.87 5.67
CA LEU A 50 3.25 -2.44 6.70
C LEU A 50 4.69 -1.94 6.57
N VAL A 51 5.25 -1.92 5.36
CA VAL A 51 6.60 -1.38 5.12
C VAL A 51 6.67 0.10 5.49
N ALA A 52 5.64 0.88 5.15
CA ALA A 52 5.55 2.29 5.51
C ALA A 52 5.42 2.51 7.02
N LEU A 53 4.71 1.63 7.73
CA LEU A 53 4.56 1.68 9.19
C LEU A 53 5.89 1.36 9.89
N ILE A 54 6.60 0.34 9.43
CA ILE A 54 7.95 -0.01 9.94
C ILE A 54 8.91 1.16 9.66
N ALA A 55 8.87 1.74 8.46
CA ALA A 55 9.67 2.91 8.11
C ALA A 55 9.38 4.13 8.99
N PHE A 56 8.11 4.34 9.37
CA PHE A 56 7.69 5.42 10.26
C PHE A 56 8.21 5.23 11.69
N ILE A 57 8.15 4.01 12.23
CA ILE A 57 8.62 3.68 13.59
C ILE A 57 10.15 3.70 13.67
N HIS A 58 10.85 3.10 12.70
CA HIS A 58 12.30 2.93 12.75
C HIS A 58 13.06 4.27 12.57
N ASN A 59 12.43 5.27 11.93
CA ASN A 59 12.98 6.61 11.65
C ASN A 59 14.51 6.66 11.40
N PRO A 60 15.03 5.90 10.42
CA PRO A 60 16.47 5.78 10.22
C PRO A 60 17.06 7.12 9.75
N ILE A 61 18.13 7.59 10.41
CA ILE A 61 18.88 8.80 10.01
C ILE A 61 19.69 8.50 8.73
N SER A 62 20.13 7.26 8.55
CA SER A 62 20.86 6.74 7.38
C SER A 62 20.03 6.75 6.09
N ASN A 63 20.60 7.33 5.02
CA ASN A 63 19.99 7.34 3.69
C ASN A 63 19.89 5.94 3.06
N GLY A 64 20.73 4.98 3.47
CA GLY A 64 20.70 3.60 2.95
C GLY A 64 19.43 2.86 3.36
N PHE A 65 19.07 2.93 4.64
CA PHE A 65 17.84 2.32 5.15
C PHE A 65 16.58 2.96 4.55
N LYS A 66 16.57 4.29 4.36
CA LYS A 66 15.45 4.98 3.69
C LYS A 66 15.21 4.45 2.27
N ARG A 67 16.28 4.23 1.50
CA ARG A 67 16.18 3.66 0.14
C ARG A 67 15.73 2.21 0.17
N PHE A 68 16.18 1.43 1.14
CA PHE A 68 15.73 0.04 1.30
C PHE A 68 14.23 -0.07 1.57
N TYR A 69 13.71 0.71 2.51
CA TYR A 69 12.27 0.77 2.78
C TYR A 69 11.46 1.30 1.59
N ALA A 70 11.98 2.32 0.89
CA ALA A 70 11.36 2.81 -0.33
C ALA A 70 11.28 1.72 -1.41
N LEU A 71 12.36 0.96 -1.61
CA LEU A 71 12.38 -0.16 -2.56
C LEU A 71 11.36 -1.24 -2.19
N LEU A 72 11.30 -1.67 -0.93
CA LEU A 72 10.30 -2.64 -0.49
C LEU A 72 8.87 -2.13 -0.72
N ALA A 73 8.60 -0.87 -0.38
CA ALA A 73 7.28 -0.28 -0.59
C ALA A 73 6.93 -0.22 -2.09
N THR A 74 7.88 0.16 -2.96
CA THR A 74 7.68 0.17 -4.41
C THR A 74 7.45 -1.22 -4.99
N LEU A 75 8.10 -2.26 -4.45
CA LEU A 75 7.88 -3.64 -4.88
C LEU A 75 6.48 -4.13 -4.49
N SER A 76 6.05 -3.88 -3.25
CA SER A 76 4.70 -4.26 -2.79
C SER A 76 3.59 -3.56 -3.59
N ILE A 77 3.72 -2.25 -3.83
CA ILE A 77 2.71 -1.54 -4.61
C ILE A 77 2.81 -1.88 -6.10
N GLY A 78 4.01 -2.14 -6.62
CA GLY A 78 4.23 -2.58 -7.99
C GLY A 78 3.49 -3.88 -8.29
N TRP A 79 3.48 -4.82 -7.35
CA TRP A 79 2.64 -6.02 -7.43
C TRP A 79 1.15 -5.67 -7.53
N SER A 80 0.66 -4.81 -6.63
CA SER A 80 -0.75 -4.37 -6.61
C SER A 80 -1.16 -3.71 -7.94
N VAL A 81 -0.31 -2.85 -8.50
CA VAL A 81 -0.52 -2.20 -9.80
C VAL A 81 -0.53 -3.21 -10.94
N GLY A 82 0.36 -4.20 -10.93
CA GLY A 82 0.39 -5.28 -11.93
C GLY A 82 -0.91 -6.10 -11.95
N VAL A 83 -1.42 -6.45 -10.76
CA VAL A 83 -2.72 -7.13 -10.63
C VAL A 83 -3.86 -6.24 -11.13
N ALA A 84 -3.83 -4.94 -10.80
CA ALA A 84 -4.82 -3.96 -11.27
C ALA A 84 -4.86 -3.85 -12.79
N ALA A 85 -3.68 -3.75 -13.43
CA ALA A 85 -3.56 -3.66 -14.88
C ALA A 85 -4.10 -4.92 -15.56
N ARG A 86 -3.81 -6.09 -14.98
CA ARG A 86 -4.37 -7.36 -15.47
C ARG A 86 -5.89 -7.42 -15.30
N HIS A 87 -6.42 -6.89 -14.19
CA HIS A 87 -7.85 -6.84 -13.94
C HIS A 87 -8.57 -5.97 -14.97
N VAL A 88 -8.07 -4.76 -15.26
CA VAL A 88 -8.60 -3.87 -16.29
C VAL A 88 -8.52 -4.48 -17.69
N TRP A 89 -7.49 -5.29 -17.97
CA TRP A 89 -7.37 -5.97 -19.26
C TRP A 89 -8.35 -7.14 -19.44
N LEU A 90 -8.79 -7.75 -18.34
CA LEU A 90 -9.76 -8.86 -18.33
C LEU A 90 -11.22 -8.39 -18.24
N GLN A 91 -11.42 -7.13 -17.84
CA GLN A 91 -12.73 -6.50 -17.64
C GLN A 91 -13.23 -5.86 -18.94
#